data_AF-A0A1Q4VAB3-F1
#
_entry.id   AF-A0A1Q4VAB3-F1
#
_cell.length_a   1.000
_cell.length_b   1.000
_cell.length_c   1.000
_cell.angle_alpha   90.00
_cell.angle_beta   90.00
_cell.angle_gamma   90.00
#
_symmetry.space_group_name_H-M   'P 1'
#
loop_
_entity.id
_entity.type
_entity.pdbx_description
1 polymer ?
#
loop_
_entity_poly.entity_id
_entity_poly.type
_entity_poly.pdbx_seq_one_letter_code
_entity_poly.pdbx_strand_id
1 'polypeptide(L)'
;MKEGGGGTSEHGTFVFITVKARPTTGAAAAVPAPITGKGWEWVAPDGEAIGWNSGDSITVQTERFDGGGDIQPGSFQWQSTVFDLTAAQAKGGTLQYVDGDGAAYRWKIPATDAGPQIAEVKQQLLAD
;
A
#
# COMPACT_ATOMS: atom_id res chain seq x y z
N MET A 1 -17.65 1.29 -7.37
CA MET A 1 -16.38 0.86 -6.75
C MET A 1 -15.39 0.68 -7.88
N LYS A 2 -14.33 1.49 -7.94
CA LYS A 2 -13.35 1.44 -9.05
C LYS A 2 -12.73 0.03 -9.07
N GLU A 3 -13.05 -0.73 -10.12
CA GLU A 3 -12.52 -2.09 -10.29
C GLU A 3 -10.99 -2.01 -10.29
N GLY A 4 -10.36 -2.72 -9.36
CA GLY A 4 -8.91 -2.81 -9.29
C GLY A 4 -8.39 -3.36 -10.61
N GLY A 5 -7.52 -2.60 -11.28
CA GLY A 5 -6.97 -2.98 -12.56
C GLY A 5 -6.17 -4.28 -12.45
N GLY A 6 -6.76 -5.38 -12.93
CA GLY A 6 -6.05 -6.62 -13.27
C GLY A 6 -6.51 -7.90 -12.56
N GLY A 7 -7.44 -7.84 -11.60
CA GLY A 7 -7.98 -9.02 -10.95
C GLY A 7 -9.34 -8.75 -10.31
N THR A 8 -10.26 -9.71 -10.40
CA THR A 8 -11.53 -9.66 -9.68
C THR A 8 -11.23 -9.79 -8.18
N SER A 9 -11.80 -8.92 -7.36
CA SER A 9 -11.73 -9.06 -5.90
C SER A 9 -12.28 -10.43 -5.46
N GLU A 10 -11.56 -11.10 -4.55
CA GLU A 10 -11.94 -12.39 -4.00
C GLU A 10 -12.75 -12.25 -2.70
N HIS A 11 -12.54 -11.19 -1.93
CA HIS A 11 -13.16 -11.03 -0.59
C HIS A 11 -14.00 -9.77 -0.44
N GLY A 12 -13.81 -8.76 -1.28
CA GLY A 12 -14.57 -7.51 -1.30
C GLY A 12 -14.34 -6.61 -0.08
N THR A 13 -13.32 -6.89 0.73
CA THR A 13 -12.96 -6.08 1.91
C THR A 13 -11.53 -5.61 1.76
N PHE A 14 -11.33 -4.30 1.71
CA PHE A 14 -10.02 -3.75 1.38
C PHE A 14 -9.41 -2.97 2.53
N VAL A 15 -8.10 -3.06 2.67
CA VAL A 15 -7.32 -2.04 3.38
C VAL A 15 -6.61 -1.18 2.34
N PHE A 16 -6.84 0.13 2.39
CA PHE A 16 -6.18 1.11 1.53
C PHE A 16 -5.18 1.90 2.35
N ILE A 17 -3.91 1.89 1.97
CA ILE A 17 -2.86 2.58 2.72
C ILE A 17 -2.17 3.59 1.80
N THR A 18 -2.06 4.83 2.27
CA THR A 18 -1.29 5.89 1.61
C THR A 18 0.02 6.12 2.34
N VAL A 19 1.11 6.24 1.59
CA VAL A 19 2.45 6.51 2.13
C VAL A 19 3.07 7.71 1.43
N LYS A 20 3.90 8.46 2.16
CA LYS A 20 4.76 9.48 1.58
C LYS A 20 6.16 8.91 1.38
N ALA A 21 6.56 8.77 0.13
CA ALA A 21 7.92 8.42 -0.22
C ALA A 21 8.76 9.70 -0.37
N ARG A 22 9.99 9.68 0.16
CA ARG A 22 10.96 10.77 0.00
C ARG A 22 12.39 10.22 -0.02
N PRO A 23 13.34 10.88 -0.70
CA PRO A 23 14.74 10.54 -0.61
C PRO A 23 15.24 10.75 0.83
N THR A 24 16.09 9.83 1.28
CA THR A 24 16.81 9.91 2.56
C THR A 24 18.20 10.54 2.41
N THR A 25 18.65 10.75 1.17
CA THR A 25 19.91 11.40 0.83
C THR A 25 19.67 12.76 0.17
N GLY A 26 20.75 13.51 -0.08
CA GLY A 26 20.71 14.78 -0.81
C GLY A 26 20.57 14.65 -2.33
N ALA A 27 20.40 13.42 -2.85
CA ALA A 27 20.26 13.16 -4.29
C ALA A 27 18.82 12.75 -4.63
N ALA A 28 18.42 12.97 -5.88
CA ALA A 28 17.17 12.42 -6.38
C ALA A 28 17.23 10.89 -6.35
N ALA A 29 16.13 10.25 -5.98
CA ALA A 29 16.06 8.81 -5.89
C ALA A 29 14.64 8.31 -6.16
N ALA A 30 14.52 7.27 -6.98
CA ALA A 30 13.31 6.49 -7.07
C ALA A 30 13.09 5.65 -5.80
N VAL A 31 11.85 5.28 -5.54
CA VAL A 31 11.57 4.19 -4.58
C VAL A 31 12.21 2.92 -5.15
N PRO A 32 13.08 2.23 -4.38
CA PRO A 32 13.68 1.00 -4.84
C PRO A 32 12.59 0.02 -5.29
N ALA A 33 12.81 -0.59 -6.46
CA ALA A 33 11.99 -1.73 -6.84
C ALA A 33 12.07 -2.75 -5.70
N PRO A 34 10.92 -3.27 -5.24
CA PRO A 34 10.95 -4.35 -4.27
C PRO A 34 11.85 -5.51 -4.74
N ILE A 35 12.41 -6.27 -3.79
CA ILE A 35 13.01 -7.56 -4.10
C ILE A 35 12.01 -8.36 -4.95
N THR A 36 12.45 -9.01 -6.03
CA THR A 36 11.57 -9.81 -6.90
C THR A 36 10.75 -10.81 -6.08
N GLY A 37 9.42 -10.73 -6.17
CA GLY A 37 8.49 -11.56 -5.38
C GLY A 37 8.24 -11.08 -3.94
N LYS A 38 8.74 -9.91 -3.57
CA LYS A 38 8.58 -9.24 -2.27
C LYS A 38 8.17 -7.78 -2.51
N GLY A 39 7.78 -7.06 -1.45
CA GLY A 39 7.34 -5.67 -1.52
C GLY A 39 6.53 -5.26 -0.31
N TRP A 40 5.49 -4.48 -0.53
CA TRP A 40 4.49 -4.23 0.51
C TRP A 40 3.77 -5.54 0.86
N GLU A 41 3.72 -5.86 2.14
CA GLU A 41 3.01 -7.01 2.70
C GLU A 41 2.09 -6.52 3.81
N TRP A 42 0.85 -7.02 3.84
CA TRP A 42 -0.03 -6.89 4.99
C TRP A 42 0.16 -8.11 5.90
N VAL A 43 0.50 -7.86 7.17
CA VAL A 43 0.56 -8.92 8.18
C VAL A 43 -0.70 -8.81 9.03
N ALA A 44 -1.57 -9.80 8.90
CA ALA A 44 -2.82 -9.91 9.64
C ALA A 44 -2.57 -10.20 11.14
N PRO A 45 -3.58 -10.02 12.02
CA PRO A 45 -3.42 -10.23 13.47
C PRO A 45 -2.99 -11.64 13.88
N ASP A 46 -3.27 -12.65 13.06
CA ASP A 46 -2.86 -14.04 13.24
C ASP A 46 -1.42 -14.32 12.75
N GLY A 47 -0.76 -13.34 12.15
CA GLY A 47 0.60 -13.43 11.64
C GLY A 47 0.69 -13.87 10.18
N GLU A 48 -0.44 -14.11 9.50
CA GLU A 48 -0.44 -14.37 8.06
C GLU A 48 0.06 -13.15 7.27
N ALA A 49 1.00 -13.36 6.35
CA ALA A 49 1.56 -12.33 5.49
C ALA A 49 0.96 -12.42 4.09
N ILE A 50 0.33 -11.33 3.66
CA ILE A 50 -0.41 -11.20 2.41
C ILE A 50 0.39 -10.23 1.54
N GLY A 51 0.99 -10.76 0.48
CA GLY A 51 1.82 -10.01 -0.44
C GLY A 51 1.26 -10.01 -1.86
N TRP A 52 1.96 -9.37 -2.79
CA TRP A 52 1.52 -9.26 -4.19
C TRP A 52 1.25 -10.63 -4.85
N ASN A 53 1.97 -11.67 -4.43
CA ASN A 53 1.87 -13.02 -4.97
C ASN A 53 0.85 -13.94 -4.27
N SER A 54 0.08 -13.46 -3.29
CA SER A 54 -0.92 -14.32 -2.61
C SER A 54 -2.22 -14.50 -3.39
N GLY A 55 -2.47 -13.64 -4.40
CA GLY A 55 -3.77 -13.55 -5.10
C GLY A 55 -4.65 -12.43 -4.55
N ASP A 56 -4.38 -11.93 -3.35
CA ASP A 56 -5.25 -10.96 -2.65
C ASP A 56 -4.76 -9.51 -2.74
N SER A 57 -3.60 -9.27 -3.35
CA SER A 57 -3.13 -7.91 -3.61
C SER A 57 -3.76 -7.39 -4.90
N ILE A 58 -4.78 -6.55 -4.76
CA ILE A 58 -5.39 -5.88 -5.91
C ILE A 58 -4.69 -4.56 -6.22
N THR A 59 -4.40 -4.31 -7.50
CA THR A 59 -3.94 -3.00 -7.94
C THR A 59 -5.15 -2.07 -8.05
N VAL A 60 -5.38 -1.22 -7.06
CA VAL A 60 -6.33 -0.11 -7.23
C VAL A 60 -5.62 1.05 -7.91
N GLN A 61 -6.08 1.46 -9.09
CA GLN A 61 -5.58 2.67 -9.72
C GLN A 61 -6.12 3.90 -8.99
N THR A 62 -5.23 4.63 -8.34
CA THR A 62 -5.54 5.95 -7.76
C THR A 62 -4.67 7.01 -8.40
N GLU A 63 -5.29 8.08 -8.90
CA GLU A 63 -4.61 9.13 -9.68
C GLU A 63 -3.63 9.99 -8.86
N ARG A 64 -3.75 9.98 -7.53
CA ARG A 64 -2.90 10.79 -6.63
C ARG A 64 -1.86 9.98 -5.87
N PHE A 65 -2.03 8.66 -5.80
CA PHE A 65 -1.20 7.77 -4.99
C PHE A 65 -0.50 6.71 -5.86
N ASP A 66 -0.15 7.07 -7.09
CA ASP A 66 0.54 6.26 -8.09
C ASP A 66 1.96 6.80 -8.41
N GLY A 67 2.52 7.64 -7.53
CA GLY A 67 3.80 8.30 -7.76
C GLY A 67 4.92 7.32 -8.10
N GLY A 68 5.53 7.51 -9.28
CA GLY A 68 6.70 6.78 -9.76
C GLY A 68 7.84 7.69 -10.20
N GLY A 69 8.98 7.08 -10.51
CA GLY A 69 10.20 7.77 -10.95
C GLY A 69 11.01 8.39 -9.80
N ASP A 70 11.99 9.21 -10.16
CA ASP A 70 12.89 9.84 -9.20
C ASP A 70 12.19 10.95 -8.41
N ILE A 71 12.27 10.87 -7.09
CA ILE A 71 11.80 11.91 -6.18
C ILE A 71 12.95 12.89 -5.92
N GLN A 72 12.71 14.18 -6.11
CA GLN A 72 13.73 15.20 -5.89
C GLN A 72 13.98 15.46 -4.38
N PRO A 73 15.21 15.83 -3.98
CA PRO A 73 15.50 16.22 -2.60
C PRO A 73 14.57 17.32 -2.11
N GLY A 74 14.11 17.22 -0.86
CA GLY A 74 13.19 18.20 -0.27
C GLY A 74 11.72 18.07 -0.70
N SER A 75 11.40 17.12 -1.58
CA SER A 75 10.03 16.80 -1.99
C SER A 75 9.60 15.41 -1.51
N PHE A 76 8.33 15.06 -1.75
CA PHE A 76 7.79 13.73 -1.54
C PHE A 76 6.80 13.40 -2.64
N GLN A 77 6.62 12.10 -2.89
CA GLN A 77 5.52 11.58 -3.68
C GLN A 77 4.56 10.80 -2.79
N TRP A 78 3.29 10.84 -3.15
CA TRP A 78 2.27 9.99 -2.56
C TRP A 78 2.23 8.67 -3.31
N GLN A 79 2.17 7.58 -2.56
CA GLN A 79 1.98 6.23 -3.08
C GLN A 79 0.88 5.53 -2.29
N SER A 80 0.31 4.50 -2.88
CA SER A 80 -0.68 3.65 -2.24
C SER A 80 -0.34 2.18 -2.39
N THR A 81 -0.84 1.41 -1.45
CA THR A 81 -0.89 -0.05 -1.52
C THR A 81 -2.24 -0.49 -1.00
N VAL A 82 -2.82 -1.49 -1.66
CA VAL A 82 -4.16 -2.01 -1.36
C VAL A 82 -4.09 -3.52 -1.28
N PHE A 83 -4.77 -4.07 -0.28
CA PHE A 83 -4.93 -5.51 -0.11
C PHE A 83 -6.42 -5.81 -0.01
N ASP A 84 -6.87 -6.81 -0.75
CA ASP A 84 -8.14 -7.51 -0.54
C ASP A 84 -7.94 -8.49 0.60
N LEU A 85 -8.84 -8.50 1.56
CA LEU A 85 -8.67 -9.16 2.84
C LEU A 85 -9.97 -9.88 3.18
N THR A 86 -9.88 -10.99 3.91
CA THR A 86 -11.04 -11.51 4.62
C THR A 86 -11.42 -10.56 5.77
N ALA A 87 -12.67 -10.64 6.23
CA ALA A 87 -13.12 -9.88 7.40
C ALA A 87 -12.33 -10.19 8.70
N ALA A 88 -11.65 -11.34 8.78
CA ALA A 88 -10.79 -11.69 9.89
C ALA A 88 -9.43 -10.95 9.82
N GLN A 89 -8.86 -10.85 8.61
CA GLN A 89 -7.59 -10.16 8.34
C GLN A 89 -7.73 -8.63 8.39
N ALA A 90 -8.92 -8.08 8.13
CA ALA A 90 -9.23 -6.65 8.13
C ALA A 90 -9.48 -6.04 9.54
N LYS A 91 -8.91 -6.61 10.61
CA LYS A 91 -9.10 -6.15 12.01
C LYS A 91 -7.92 -5.34 12.54
N GLY A 92 -7.32 -4.54 11.67
CA GLY A 92 -6.02 -3.93 11.90
C GLY A 92 -4.89 -4.94 11.66
N GLY A 93 -3.66 -4.45 11.60
CA GLY A 93 -2.53 -5.29 11.23
C GLY A 93 -1.23 -4.53 11.18
N THR A 94 -0.25 -5.11 10.51
CA THR A 94 1.05 -4.47 10.29
C THR A 94 1.31 -4.37 8.80
N LEU A 95 1.53 -3.15 8.32
CA LEU A 95 2.11 -2.95 7.00
C LEU A 95 3.62 -3.21 7.11
N GLN A 96 4.15 -4.06 6.25
CA GLN A 96 5.56 -4.35 6.13
C GLN A 96 6.07 -3.97 4.74
N TYR A 97 7.28 -3.42 4.67
CA TYR A 97 8.03 -3.24 3.43
C TYR A 97 9.43 -3.80 3.64
N VAL A 98 9.91 -4.60 2.68
CA VAL A 98 11.29 -5.08 2.64
C VAL A 98 11.98 -4.46 1.43
N ASP A 99 13.03 -3.68 1.67
CA ASP A 99 13.78 -3.02 0.59
C ASP A 99 14.72 -3.98 -0.15
N GLY A 100 15.36 -3.48 -1.21
CA GLY A 100 16.32 -4.22 -2.04
C GLY A 100 17.52 -4.78 -1.27
N ASP A 101 17.84 -4.19 -0.12
CA ASP A 101 18.96 -4.58 0.74
C ASP A 101 18.53 -5.57 1.84
N GLY A 102 17.24 -5.93 1.88
CA GLY A 102 16.66 -6.87 2.84
C GLY A 102 16.29 -6.24 4.18
N ALA A 103 16.34 -4.91 4.33
CA ALA A 103 15.89 -4.24 5.54
C ALA A 103 14.35 -4.20 5.59
N ALA A 104 13.80 -4.55 6.75
CA ALA A 104 12.35 -4.60 6.96
C ALA A 104 11.84 -3.39 7.77
N TYR A 105 10.87 -2.68 7.22
CA TYR A 105 10.19 -1.55 7.83
C TYR A 105 8.75 -1.94 8.15
N ARG A 106 8.24 -1.54 9.32
CA ARG A 106 6.95 -1.98 9.84
C ARG A 106 6.14 -0.85 10.45
N TRP A 107 4.85 -0.82 10.14
CA TRP A 107 3.90 0.16 10.68
C TRP A 107 2.65 -0.54 11.20
N LYS A 108 2.27 -0.27 12.45
CA LYS A 108 1.00 -0.74 12.99
C LYS A 108 -0.15 0.08 12.41
N ILE A 109 -1.14 -0.60 11.86
CA ILE A 109 -2.31 0.01 11.25
C ILE A 109 -3.54 -0.36 12.09
N PRO A 110 -4.35 0.63 12.53
CA PRO A 110 -5.55 0.37 13.31
C PRO A 110 -6.64 -0.30 12.45
N ALA A 111 -7.62 -0.93 13.12
CA ALA A 111 -8.78 -1.55 12.48
C ALA A 111 -9.78 -0.53 11.91
N THR A 112 -9.69 0.72 12.33
CA THR A 112 -10.56 1.82 11.89
C THR A 112 -9.79 2.76 10.99
N ASP A 113 -10.48 3.36 10.01
CA ASP A 113 -9.91 4.40 9.15
C ASP A 113 -9.18 5.47 9.97
N ALA A 114 -7.95 5.79 9.57
CA ALA A 114 -7.10 6.73 10.27
C ALA A 114 -6.29 7.60 9.30
N GLY A 115 -6.01 8.84 9.74
CA GLY A 115 -5.16 9.78 9.01
C GLY A 115 -5.90 10.89 8.26
N PRO A 116 -5.17 11.88 7.73
CA PRO A 116 -5.75 13.09 7.15
C PRO A 116 -6.41 12.85 5.77
N GLN A 117 -6.04 11.79 5.06
CA GLN A 117 -6.50 11.55 3.67
C GLN A 117 -7.75 10.68 3.54
N ILE A 118 -8.40 10.31 4.65
CA ILE A 118 -9.57 9.41 4.64
C ILE A 118 -10.66 9.93 3.70
N ALA A 119 -10.99 11.22 3.78
CA ALA A 119 -12.08 11.81 2.98
C ALA A 119 -11.78 11.74 1.47
N GLU A 120 -10.54 12.06 1.07
CA GLU A 120 -10.11 12.02 -0.33
C GLU A 120 -10.06 10.59 -0.87
N VAL A 121 -9.50 9.65 -0.11
CA VAL A 121 -9.46 8.23 -0.49
C VAL A 121 -10.88 7.69 -0.67
N LYS A 122 -11.80 7.97 0.25
CA LYS A 122 -13.21 7.55 0.12
C LYS A 122 -13.87 8.13 -1.12
N GLN A 123 -13.65 9.41 -1.42
CA GLN A 123 -14.18 10.01 -2.65
C GLN A 123 -13.65 9.32 -3.90
N GLN A 124 -12.35 9.01 -3.97
CA GLN A 124 -11.76 8.34 -5.13
C GLN A 124 -12.23 6.88 -5.30
N LEU A 125 -12.56 6.20 -4.20
CA LEU A 125 -13.09 4.82 -4.24
C LEU A 125 -14.60 4.74 -4.55
N LEU A 126 -15.34 5.81 -4.23
CA LEU A 126 -16.80 5.92 -4.43
C LEU A 126 -17.18 6.65 -5.73
N ALA A 127 -16.27 7.37 -6.36
CA ALA A 127 -16.52 8.00 -7.65
C ALA A 127 -16.60 6.93 -8.75
N ASP A 128 -17.80 6.80 -9.32
CA ASP A 128 -18.13 5.92 -10.45
C ASP A 128 -17.62 6.49 -11.79
#